data_AF-A0A2D6HH23-F1
#
_entry.id   AF-A0A2D6HH23-F1
#
_cell.length_a   1.000
_cell.length_b   1.000
_cell.length_c   1.000
_cell.angle_alpha   90.00
_cell.angle_beta   90.00
_cell.angle_gamma   90.00
#
_symmetry.space_group_name_H-M   'P 1'
#
loop_
_entity.id
_entity.type
_entity.pdbx_description
1 polymer ?
#
loop_
_entity_poly.entity_id
_entity_poly.type
_entity_poly.pdbx_seq_one_letter_code
_entity_poly.pdbx_strand_id
1 'polypeptide(L)'
;MAKRKYNRRSDEQLIEDLQGKIRKVQERLETKKRKDSPVLKRLGGIERSLRSFAQLSLDHGRADLANMVTAFLAGLRRAADEGGRERPAPRSTTRVDVDG
;
A
#
# COMPACT_ATOMS: atom_id res chain seq x y z
N MET A 1 15.86 1.50 51.43
CA MET A 1 14.83 1.14 50.42
C MET A 1 14.59 2.34 49.50
N ALA A 2 15.24 2.41 48.35
CA ALA A 2 15.04 3.51 47.40
C ALA A 2 13.63 3.42 46.79
N LYS A 3 12.76 4.39 47.09
CA LYS A 3 11.40 4.44 46.56
C LYS A 3 11.44 4.70 45.06
N ARG A 4 10.89 3.78 44.26
CA ARG A 4 10.69 3.96 42.81
C ARG A 4 9.76 5.16 42.59
N LYS A 5 10.31 6.28 42.08
CA LYS A 5 9.51 7.40 41.59
C LYS A 5 8.74 6.92 40.35
N TYR A 6 7.44 6.69 40.50
CA TYR A 6 6.56 6.47 39.36
C TYR A 6 6.38 7.80 38.63
N ASN A 7 7.03 7.94 37.48
CA ASN A 7 6.76 9.06 36.57
C ASN A 7 5.40 8.77 35.92
N ARG A 8 4.32 9.39 36.40
CA ARG A 8 3.04 9.39 35.68
C ARG A 8 3.31 10.02 34.32
N ARG A 9 2.88 9.37 33.24
CA ARG A 9 2.92 9.97 31.90
C ARG A 9 2.22 11.32 31.97
N SER A 10 2.81 12.35 31.38
CA SER A 10 2.13 13.64 31.28
C SER A 10 0.91 13.48 30.36
N ASP A 11 -0.07 14.37 30.53
CA ASP A 11 -1.26 14.36 29.69
C ASP A 11 -0.88 14.55 28.21
N GLU A 12 0.18 15.33 27.89
CA GLU A 12 0.69 15.41 26.50
C GLU A 12 1.18 14.07 25.97
N GLN A 13 1.91 13.28 26.75
CA GLN A 13 2.40 11.97 26.32
C GLN A 13 1.24 11.00 26.06
N LEU A 14 0.17 11.10 26.86
CA LEU A 14 -1.04 10.31 26.66
C LEU A 14 -1.77 10.73 25.37
N ILE A 15 -1.86 12.04 25.11
CA ILE A 15 -2.46 12.58 23.89
C ILE A 15 -1.68 12.10 22.66
N GLU A 16 -0.35 12.15 22.69
CA GLU A 16 0.50 11.71 21.58
C GLU A 16 0.33 10.21 21.29
N ASP A 17 0.32 9.37 22.33
CA ASP A 17 0.05 7.92 22.23
C ASP A 17 -1.32 7.65 21.60
N LEU A 18 -2.36 8.38 22.04
CA LEU A 18 -3.72 8.24 21.53
C LEU A 18 -3.85 8.72 20.09
N GLN A 19 -3.23 9.84 19.73
CA GLN A 19 -3.17 10.33 18.35
C GLN A 19 -2.42 9.36 17.43
N GLY A 20 -1.35 8.72 17.92
CA GLY A 20 -0.65 7.65 17.20
C GLY A 20 -1.54 6.43 16.94
N LYS A 21 -2.38 6.06 17.91
CA LYS A 21 -3.36 4.97 17.75
C LYS A 21 -4.47 5.35 16.76
N ILE A 22 -4.98 6.59 16.80
CA ILE A 22 -6.00 7.09 15.86
C ILE A 22 -5.48 7.02 14.43
N ARG A 23 -4.24 7.48 14.17
CA ARG A 23 -3.61 7.42 12.85
C ARG A 23 -3.55 5.99 12.30
N LYS A 24 -3.11 5.03 13.11
CA LYS A 24 -3.08 3.59 12.72
C LYS A 24 -4.46 3.02 12.42
N VAL A 25 -5.49 3.45 13.15
CA VAL A 25 -6.87 3.02 12.91
C VAL A 25 -7.43 3.63 11.63
N GLN A 26 -7.14 4.91 11.38
CA GLN A 26 -7.53 5.60 10.16
C GLN A 26 -6.88 4.97 8.92
N GLU A 27 -5.57 4.67 8.96
CA GLU A 27 -4.89 3.95 7.88
C GLU A 27 -5.54 2.61 7.56
N ARG A 28 -5.89 1.83 8.60
CA ARG A 28 -6.59 0.54 8.45
C ARG A 28 -7.98 0.68 7.85
N LEU A 29 -8.69 1.76 8.18
CA LEU A 29 -10.01 2.05 7.62
C LEU A 29 -9.89 2.44 6.14
N GLU A 30 -8.93 3.28 5.79
CA GLU A 30 -8.67 3.67 4.40
C GLU A 30 -8.23 2.48 3.53
N THR A 31 -7.42 1.56 4.08
CA THR A 31 -7.10 0.31 3.37
C THR A 31 -8.32 -0.61 3.19
N LYS A 32 -9.27 -0.60 4.13
CA LYS A 32 -10.52 -1.36 4.02
C LYS A 32 -11.53 -0.72 3.06
N LYS A 33 -11.51 0.60 2.91
CA LYS A 33 -12.39 1.34 2.00
C LYS A 33 -11.96 1.24 0.54
N ARG A 34 -10.72 0.86 0.24
CA ARG A 34 -10.29 0.62 -1.16
C ARG A 34 -11.21 -0.42 -1.82
N LYS A 35 -11.92 0.00 -2.87
CA LYS A 35 -12.85 -0.83 -3.66
C LYS A 35 -12.16 -2.10 -4.21
N ASP A 36 -10.86 -2.01 -4.47
CA ASP A 36 -10.02 -3.10 -4.99
C ASP A 36 -9.47 -4.04 -3.89
N SER A 37 -9.89 -3.87 -2.63
CA SER A 37 -9.45 -4.68 -1.48
C SER A 37 -9.51 -6.20 -1.72
N PRO A 38 -10.52 -6.79 -2.41
CA PRO A 38 -10.53 -8.22 -2.71
C PRO A 38 -9.41 -8.68 -3.65
N VAL A 39 -9.10 -7.88 -4.68
CA VAL A 39 -8.04 -8.18 -5.66
C VAL A 39 -6.67 -8.05 -5.00
N LEU A 40 -6.45 -6.97 -4.24
CA LEU A 40 -5.21 -6.73 -3.51
C LEU A 40 -4.96 -7.81 -2.43
N LYS A 41 -6.00 -8.33 -1.79
CA LYS A 41 -5.88 -9.47 -0.85
C LYS A 41 -5.39 -10.75 -1.55
N ARG A 42 -5.84 -11.01 -2.78
CA ARG A 42 -5.38 -12.17 -3.57
C ARG A 42 -3.98 -11.98 -4.16
N LEU A 43 -3.61 -10.74 -4.47
CA LEU A 43 -2.33 -10.39 -5.08
C LEU A 43 -1.13 -10.94 -4.30
N GLY A 44 -1.11 -10.79 -2.96
CA GLY A 44 -0.01 -11.29 -2.13
C GLY A 44 0.16 -12.82 -2.15
N GLY A 45 -0.89 -13.58 -2.48
CA GLY A 45 -0.78 -15.02 -2.76
C GLY A 45 -0.12 -15.29 -4.10
N ILE A 46 -0.58 -14.58 -5.14
CA ILE A 46 -0.05 -14.70 -6.50
C ILE A 46 1.43 -14.34 -6.56
N GLU A 47 1.85 -13.27 -5.88
CA GLU A 47 3.26 -12.87 -5.82
C GLU A 47 4.16 -13.97 -5.25
N ARG A 48 3.69 -14.68 -4.21
CA ARG A 48 4.45 -15.78 -3.62
C ARG A 48 4.61 -16.94 -4.59
N SER A 49 3.54 -17.30 -5.30
CA SER A 49 3.60 -18.34 -6.34
C SER A 49 4.52 -17.96 -7.49
N LEU A 50 4.45 -16.72 -7.97
CA LEU A 50 5.31 -16.23 -9.05
C LEU A 50 6.78 -16.17 -8.64
N ARG A 51 7.10 -15.73 -7.42
CA ARG A 51 8.48 -15.78 -6.90
C ARG A 51 9.00 -17.23 -6.83
N SER A 52 8.18 -18.15 -6.33
CA SER A 52 8.54 -19.56 -6.25
C SER A 52 8.80 -20.15 -7.64
N PHE A 53 7.98 -19.80 -8.63
CA PHE A 53 8.16 -20.22 -10.02
C PHE A 53 9.41 -19.60 -10.67
N ALA A 54 9.69 -18.33 -10.40
CA ALA A 54 10.91 -17.68 -10.88
C ALA A 54 12.16 -18.38 -10.32
N GLN A 55 12.17 -18.71 -9.03
CA GLN A 55 13.25 -19.49 -8.41
C GLN A 55 13.38 -20.87 -9.05
N LEU A 56 12.27 -21.61 -9.17
CA LEU A 56 12.26 -22.92 -9.82
C LEU A 56 12.83 -22.86 -11.25
N SER A 57 12.51 -21.80 -11.99
CA SER A 57 13.01 -21.59 -13.35
C SER A 57 14.52 -21.35 -13.35
N LEU A 58 15.06 -20.57 -12.40
CA LEU A 58 16.51 -20.40 -12.24
C LEU A 58 17.19 -21.73 -11.90
N ASP A 59 16.62 -22.50 -10.98
CA ASP A 59 17.16 -23.79 -10.54
C ASP A 59 17.27 -24.81 -11.70
N HIS A 60 16.43 -24.65 -12.74
CA HIS A 60 16.43 -25.51 -13.94
C HIS A 60 17.10 -24.85 -15.17
N GLY A 61 17.88 -23.78 -14.97
CA GLY A 61 18.62 -23.11 -16.04
C GLY A 61 17.76 -22.30 -17.01
N ARG A 62 16.49 -22.04 -16.69
CA ARG A 62 15.54 -21.23 -17.46
C ARG A 62 15.49 -19.79 -16.95
N ALA A 63 16.63 -19.11 -17.03
CA ALA A 63 16.75 -17.71 -16.61
C ALA A 63 15.87 -16.75 -17.44
N ASP A 64 15.57 -17.11 -18.70
CA ASP A 64 14.62 -16.40 -19.55
C ASP A 64 13.24 -16.30 -18.89
N LEU A 65 12.70 -17.41 -18.41
CA LEU A 65 11.40 -17.46 -17.73
C LEU A 65 11.44 -16.72 -16.39
N ALA A 66 12.51 -16.90 -15.62
CA ALA A 66 12.68 -16.19 -14.36
C ALA A 66 12.70 -14.66 -14.53
N ASN A 67 13.38 -14.18 -15.57
CA ASN A 67 13.45 -12.76 -15.91
C ASN A 67 12.09 -12.21 -16.33
N MET A 68 11.34 -12.92 -17.18
CA MET A 68 10.00 -12.52 -17.58
C MET A 68 9.06 -12.41 -16.38
N VAL A 69 9.08 -13.42 -15.51
CA VAL A 69 8.22 -13.46 -14.31
C VAL A 69 8.58 -12.32 -13.36
N THR A 70 9.87 -12.06 -13.16
CA THR A 70 10.34 -10.98 -12.30
C THR A 70 9.93 -9.61 -12.84
N ALA A 71 10.07 -9.39 -14.15
CA ALA A 71 9.63 -8.16 -14.82
C ALA A 71 8.10 -7.97 -14.71
N PHE A 72 7.33 -9.04 -14.94
CA PHE A 72 5.88 -9.03 -14.77
C PHE A 72 5.48 -8.69 -13.33
N LEU A 73 6.14 -9.29 -12.34
CA LEU A 73 5.87 -9.04 -10.92
C LEU A 73 6.15 -7.57 -10.54
N ALA A 74 7.21 -6.98 -11.09
CA ALA A 74 7.51 -5.56 -10.91
C ALA A 74 6.47 -4.63 -11.57
N GLY A 75 5.92 -5.02 -12.72
CA GLY A 75 4.82 -4.30 -13.37
C GLY A 75 3.52 -4.40 -12.57
N LEU A 76 3.20 -5.60 -12.10
CA LEU A 76 1.99 -5.89 -11.33
C LEU A 76 1.94 -5.11 -10.02
N ARG A 77 3.07 -4.97 -9.32
CA ARG A 77 3.18 -4.13 -8.11
C ARG A 77 2.90 -2.67 -8.38
N ARG A 78 3.52 -2.12 -9.43
CA ARG A 78 3.31 -0.72 -9.84
C ARG A 78 1.84 -0.46 -10.15
N ALA A 79 1.21 -1.35 -10.93
CA ALA A 79 -0.20 -1.24 -11.25
C ALA A 79 -1.11 -1.32 -10.00
N ALA A 80 -0.78 -2.19 -9.05
CA ALA A 80 -1.52 -2.33 -7.79
C ALA A 80 -1.39 -1.10 -6.88
N ASP A 81 -0.23 -0.44 -6.87
CA ASP A 81 0.00 0.79 -6.12
C ASP A 81 -0.65 2.01 -6.78
N GLU A 82 -0.62 2.08 -8.11
CA GLU A 82 -1.21 3.16 -8.91
C GLU A 82 -2.74 3.15 -8.91
N GLY A 83 -3.38 1.98 -8.92
CA GLY A 83 -4.85 1.87 -8.82
C GLY A 83 -5.43 2.46 -7.52
N GLY A 84 -4.60 2.61 -6.48
CA GLY A 84 -4.96 3.27 -5.23
C GLY A 84 -4.80 4.79 -5.22
N ARG A 85 -4.25 5.40 -6.27
CA ARG A 85 -4.20 6.86 -6.45
C ARG A 85 -5.33 7.23 -7.39
N GLU A 86 -6.41 7.81 -6.86
CA GLU A 86 -7.43 8.44 -7.71
C GLU A 86 -6.74 9.33 -8.72
N ARG A 87 -6.93 9.06 -10.02
CA ARG A 87 -6.46 9.96 -11.06
C ARG A 87 -7.10 11.32 -10.79
N PRO A 88 -6.32 12.42 -10.70
CA PRO A 88 -6.92 13.74 -10.53
C PRO A 88 -7.93 13.93 -11.65
N ALA A 89 -9.16 14.30 -11.28
CA ALA A 89 -10.26 14.48 -12.22
C ALA A 89 -9.79 15.31 -13.42
N PRO A 90 -10.16 14.95 -14.66
CA PRO A 90 -9.81 15.75 -15.82
C PRO A 90 -10.32 17.17 -15.56
N ARG A 91 -9.40 18.15 -15.62
CA ARG A 91 -9.74 19.56 -15.46
C ARG A 91 -10.86 19.86 -16.46
N SER A 92 -12.05 20.13 -15.96
CA SER A 92 -13.15 20.62 -16.81
C SER A 92 -12.65 21.90 -17.45
N THR A 93 -12.36 21.85 -18.75
CA THR A 93 -12.17 23.05 -19.55
C THR A 93 -13.52 23.75 -19.57
N THR A 94 -13.74 24.66 -18.62
CA THR A 94 -14.84 25.63 -18.70
C THR A 94 -14.59 26.42 -19.97
N ARG A 95 -15.30 26.07 -21.04
CA ARG A 95 -15.38 26.86 -22.25
C ARG A 95 -16.07 28.15 -21.81
N VAL A 96 -15.30 29.22 -21.71
CA VAL A 96 -15.85 30.56 -21.51
C VAL A 96 -16.46 30.91 -22.87
N ASP A 97 -17.75 30.68 -23.01
CA ASP A 97 -18.50 31.25 -24.12
C ASP A 97 -18.46 32.76 -23.95
N VAL A 98 -17.74 33.42 -24.86
CA VAL A 98 -17.71 34.87 -24.97
C VAL A 98 -18.93 35.22 -25.82
N ASP A 99 -19.92 35.84 -25.16
CA ASP A 99 -21.14 36.37 -25.78
C ASP A 99 -20.81 37.22 -27.02
N GLY A 100 -21.60 37.01 -28.09
CA GLY A 100 -21.64 37.82 -29.30
C GLY A 100 -23.06 38.28 -29.58
#